data_AF-A0A1M5Q0D2-F1
#
_entry.id   AF-A0A1M5Q0D2-F1
#
_cell.length_a   1.000
_cell.length_b   1.000
_cell.length_c   1.000
_cell.angle_alpha   90.00
_cell.angle_beta   90.00
_cell.angle_gamma   90.00
#
_symmetry.space_group_name_H-M   'P 1'
#
loop_
_entity.id
_entity.type
_entity.pdbx_description
1 polymer ?
#
loop_
_entity_poly.entity_id
_entity_poly.type
_entity_poly.pdbx_seq_one_letter_code
_entity_poly.pdbx_strand_id
1 'polypeptide(L)'
;MNVKRGLWRAWIFVSVLWVLGAVLLSASMAPASFAKKYSYIYQMRSDVPDPNKVDWTKNFYDLMQSPSRNMLSSTFDVVSYSNGLTWDEDVKKGTLISAEFPDNSKLYLSAQMTKDDQNYVAKQFWNQRWWRYGSDIIPFAAWTVAPPIVLLILGGSFLVWVARGFARD
;
A
#
# COMPACT_ATOMS: atom_id res chain seq x y z
N MET A 1 -43.29 21.65 9.29
CA MET A 1 -41.90 21.55 8.79
C MET A 1 -41.81 20.36 7.86
N ASN A 2 -41.23 20.49 6.65
CA ASN A 2 -41.26 19.42 5.65
C ASN A 2 -40.30 18.30 6.07
N VAL A 3 -40.81 17.25 6.75
CA VAL A 3 -40.03 16.19 7.40
C VAL A 3 -39.00 15.57 6.45
N LYS A 4 -39.37 15.37 5.18
CA LYS A 4 -38.46 14.88 4.11
C LYS A 4 -37.24 15.77 3.90
N ARG A 5 -37.43 17.10 3.93
CA ARG A 5 -36.35 18.09 3.74
C ARG A 5 -35.44 18.18 4.97
N GLY A 6 -36.00 17.96 6.17
CA GLY A 6 -35.23 17.87 7.42
C GLY A 6 -34.34 16.62 7.46
N LEU A 7 -34.90 15.46 7.11
CA LEU A 7 -34.17 14.19 7.11
C LEU A 7 -33.03 14.17 6.08
N TRP A 8 -33.26 14.75 4.91
CA TRP A 8 -32.23 14.91 3.87
C TRP A 8 -31.06 15.76 4.36
N ARG A 9 -31.33 16.91 5.00
CA ARG A 9 -30.29 17.77 5.58
C ARG A 9 -29.52 17.08 6.71
N ALA A 10 -30.22 16.32 7.55
CA ALA A 10 -29.59 15.53 8.61
C ALA A 10 -28.68 14.44 8.03
N TRP A 11 -29.12 13.73 6.97
CA TRP A 11 -28.30 12.73 6.29
C TRP A 11 -27.03 13.34 5.67
N ILE A 12 -27.14 14.48 4.99
CA ILE A 12 -25.97 15.20 4.46
C ILE A 12 -25.01 15.54 5.59
N PHE A 13 -25.51 16.14 6.66
CA PHE A 13 -24.68 16.58 7.78
C PHE A 13 -23.94 15.41 8.45
N VAL A 14 -24.65 14.31 8.72
CA VAL A 14 -24.06 13.09 9.30
C VAL A 14 -23.05 12.45 8.35
N SER A 15 -23.33 12.42 7.05
CA SER A 15 -22.41 11.86 6.05
C SER A 15 -21.13 12.68 5.93
N VAL A 16 -21.23 14.01 5.94
CA VAL A 16 -20.06 14.91 5.92
C VAL A 16 -19.23 14.74 7.19
N LEU A 17 -19.87 14.70 8.36
CA LEU A 17 -19.18 14.45 9.64
C LEU A 17 -18.47 13.09 9.64
N TRP A 18 -19.13 12.05 9.14
CA TRP A 18 -18.55 10.72 9.04
C TRP A 18 -17.31 10.69 8.15
N VAL A 19 -17.41 11.24 6.93
CA VAL A 19 -16.29 11.29 5.99
C VAL A 19 -15.13 12.09 6.58
N LEU A 20 -15.38 13.25 7.18
CA LEU A 20 -14.35 14.05 7.84
C LEU A 20 -13.69 13.29 8.99
N GLY A 21 -14.47 12.66 9.87
CA GLY A 21 -13.96 11.86 10.98
C GLY A 21 -13.12 10.67 10.49
N ALA A 22 -13.59 9.96 9.47
CA ALA A 22 -12.89 8.81 8.92
C ALA A 22 -11.59 9.20 8.20
N VAL A 23 -11.56 10.34 7.49
CA VAL A 23 -10.34 10.90 6.89
C VAL A 23 -9.33 11.28 7.97
N LEU A 24 -9.76 11.97 9.03
CA LEU A 24 -8.87 12.35 10.15
C LEU A 24 -8.28 11.12 10.85
N LEU A 25 -9.09 10.09 11.11
CA LEU A 25 -8.63 8.83 11.69
C LEU A 25 -7.67 8.08 10.76
N SER A 26 -7.95 8.05 9.46
CA SER A 26 -7.06 7.40 8.49
C SER A 26 -5.72 8.13 8.39
N ALA A 27 -5.74 9.47 8.41
CA ALA A 27 -4.53 10.29 8.35
C ALA A 27 -3.63 10.10 9.59
N SER A 28 -4.20 9.86 10.78
CA SER A 28 -3.41 9.58 11.98
C SER A 28 -2.79 8.19 12.00
N MET A 29 -3.39 7.21 11.31
CA MET A 29 -2.88 5.83 11.21
C MET A 29 -1.92 5.62 10.03
N ALA A 30 -2.00 6.47 9.00
CA ALA A 30 -1.20 6.41 7.78
C ALA A 30 0.33 6.29 8.00
N PRO A 31 0.97 7.01 8.95
CA PRO A 31 2.42 6.90 9.15
C PRO A 31 2.86 5.48 9.53
N ALA A 32 2.05 4.76 10.29
CA ALA A 32 2.36 3.39 10.72
C ALA A 32 2.11 2.36 9.59
N SER A 33 1.14 2.61 8.71
CA SER A 33 0.86 1.69 7.59
C SER A 33 1.89 1.79 6.47
N PHE A 34 2.56 2.93 6.30
CA PHE A 34 3.55 3.15 5.24
C PHE A 34 5.00 2.84 5.66
N ALA A 35 5.29 2.84 6.96
CA ALA A 35 6.59 2.49 7.53
C ALA A 35 6.90 0.97 7.47
N LYS A 36 6.75 0.39 6.27
CA LYS A 36 6.98 -1.02 5.98
C LYS A 36 8.40 -1.25 5.48
N LYS A 37 8.85 -2.49 5.64
CA LYS A 37 10.12 -3.01 5.16
C LYS A 37 9.90 -3.69 3.81
N TYR A 38 10.75 -3.38 2.82
CA TYR A 38 10.62 -3.86 1.45
C TYR A 38 11.90 -4.49 0.93
N SER A 39 11.74 -5.44 0.03
CA SER A 39 12.82 -6.09 -0.72
C SER A 39 12.67 -5.82 -2.21
N TYR A 40 13.79 -5.73 -2.91
CA TYR A 40 13.78 -5.72 -4.38
C TYR A 40 13.73 -7.15 -4.93
N ILE A 41 12.80 -7.40 -5.85
CA ILE A 41 12.72 -8.68 -6.57
C ILE A 41 13.71 -8.64 -7.73
N TYR A 42 14.81 -9.37 -7.58
CA TYR A 42 15.85 -9.46 -8.60
C TYR A 42 15.35 -10.21 -9.83
N GLN A 43 15.69 -9.68 -11.00
CA GLN A 43 15.45 -10.37 -12.27
C GLN A 43 16.69 -11.18 -12.64
N MET A 44 16.54 -12.49 -12.67
CA MET A 44 17.60 -13.38 -13.18
C MET A 44 17.83 -13.12 -14.67
N ARG A 45 19.06 -13.34 -15.12
CA ARG A 45 19.37 -13.30 -16.55
C ARG A 45 18.72 -14.49 -17.26
N SER A 46 18.37 -14.30 -18.53
CA SER A 46 17.70 -15.34 -19.33
C SER A 46 18.57 -16.56 -19.64
N ASP A 47 19.90 -16.43 -19.51
CA ASP A 47 20.89 -17.48 -19.73
C ASP A 47 21.23 -18.29 -18.46
N VAL A 48 20.64 -17.94 -17.31
CA VAL A 48 20.80 -18.74 -16.08
C VAL A 48 19.92 -19.99 -16.19
N PRO A 49 20.50 -21.20 -16.11
CA PRO A 49 19.72 -22.44 -16.15
C PRO A 49 18.85 -22.56 -14.91
N ASP A 50 17.68 -23.22 -15.06
CA ASP A 50 16.65 -23.54 -14.06
C ASP A 50 16.74 -22.74 -12.72
N PRO A 51 15.82 -21.79 -12.46
CA PRO A 51 15.80 -20.99 -11.24
C PRO A 51 15.83 -21.81 -9.93
N ASN A 52 15.48 -23.10 -9.97
CA ASN A 52 15.51 -23.99 -8.81
C ASN A 52 16.88 -24.65 -8.58
N LYS A 53 17.84 -24.49 -9.49
CA LYS A 53 19.19 -25.09 -9.43
C LYS A 53 20.28 -24.01 -9.63
N VAL A 54 20.06 -22.85 -9.03
CA VAL A 54 20.99 -21.73 -9.11
C VAL A 54 22.20 -21.99 -8.21
N ASP A 55 23.39 -21.89 -8.81
CA ASP A 55 24.65 -21.87 -8.09
C ASP A 55 24.92 -20.48 -7.52
N TRP A 56 24.58 -20.30 -6.24
CA TRP A 56 24.74 -19.04 -5.51
C TRP A 56 26.19 -18.68 -5.18
N THR A 57 27.17 -19.54 -5.54
CA THR A 57 28.60 -19.20 -5.37
C THR A 57 29.10 -18.26 -6.47
N LYS A 58 28.36 -18.12 -7.57
CA LYS A 58 28.69 -17.20 -8.66
C LYS A 58 28.53 -15.74 -8.25
N ASN A 59 29.21 -14.83 -8.96
CA ASN A 59 29.06 -13.42 -8.69
C ASN A 59 27.62 -12.97 -8.98
N PHE A 60 27.18 -11.94 -8.25
CA PHE A 60 25.82 -11.40 -8.38
C PHE A 60 25.37 -11.16 -9.83
N TYR A 61 26.19 -10.48 -10.65
CA TYR A 61 25.85 -10.14 -12.03
C TYR A 61 26.07 -11.28 -13.05
N ASP A 62 26.62 -12.41 -12.63
CA ASP A 62 26.61 -13.63 -13.42
C ASP A 62 25.21 -14.28 -13.38
N LEU A 63 24.44 -13.99 -12.33
CA LEU A 63 23.10 -14.52 -12.12
C LEU A 63 21.99 -13.50 -12.41
N MET A 64 22.20 -12.25 -12.00
CA MET A 64 21.20 -11.20 -12.00
C MET A 64 21.44 -10.18 -13.12
N GLN A 65 20.37 -9.65 -13.68
CA GLN A 65 20.45 -8.53 -14.61
C GLN A 65 20.72 -7.23 -13.85
N SER A 66 21.49 -6.33 -14.47
CA SER A 66 21.70 -4.97 -13.95
C SER A 66 20.46 -4.10 -14.23
N PRO A 67 19.74 -3.64 -13.18
CA PRO A 67 18.52 -2.85 -13.37
C PRO A 67 18.76 -1.50 -14.06
N SER A 68 19.87 -0.81 -13.73
CA SER A 68 20.18 0.50 -14.30
C SER A 68 20.64 0.40 -15.76
N ARG A 69 21.48 -0.58 -16.09
CA ARG A 69 22.02 -0.76 -17.44
C ARG A 69 20.93 -1.17 -18.43
N ASN A 70 20.03 -2.05 -18.00
CA ASN A 70 18.96 -2.57 -18.85
C ASN A 70 17.64 -1.80 -18.70
N MET A 71 17.62 -0.74 -17.89
CA MET A 71 16.42 0.07 -17.60
C MET A 71 15.22 -0.78 -17.14
N LEU A 72 15.47 -1.78 -16.30
CA LEU A 72 14.46 -2.77 -15.90
C LEU A 72 13.38 -2.14 -15.01
N SER A 73 12.13 -2.53 -15.24
CA SER A 73 11.04 -2.24 -14.31
C SER A 73 11.33 -2.88 -12.96
N SER A 74 11.31 -2.09 -11.89
CA SER A 74 11.56 -2.61 -10.54
C SER A 74 10.27 -3.09 -9.88
N THR A 75 10.32 -4.29 -9.29
CA THR A 75 9.23 -4.88 -8.48
C THR A 75 9.72 -5.04 -7.05
N PHE A 76 8.82 -4.83 -6.10
CA PHE A 76 9.14 -4.84 -4.68
C PHE A 76 8.16 -5.71 -3.91
N ASP A 77 8.66 -6.40 -2.89
CA ASP A 77 7.85 -7.21 -1.99
C ASP A 77 7.99 -6.75 -0.54
N VAL A 78 6.94 -6.92 0.25
CA VAL A 78 6.95 -6.58 1.68
C VAL A 78 7.70 -7.66 2.43
N VAL A 79 8.71 -7.27 3.20
CA VAL A 79 9.46 -8.20 4.04
C VAL A 79 8.61 -8.56 5.24
N SER A 80 8.35 -9.86 5.44
CA SER A 80 7.63 -10.37 6.60
C SER A 80 8.35 -10.01 7.90
N TYR A 81 7.61 -9.96 9.02
CA TYR A 81 8.18 -9.58 10.32
C TYR A 81 9.37 -10.45 10.73
N SER A 82 9.29 -11.78 10.54
CA SER A 82 10.38 -12.72 10.85
C SER A 82 11.64 -12.43 10.03
N ASN A 83 11.47 -12.17 8.73
CA ASN A 83 12.58 -11.88 7.83
C ASN A 83 13.15 -10.47 8.09
N GLY A 84 12.32 -9.52 8.51
CA GLY A 84 12.72 -8.15 8.78
C GLY A 84 13.70 -8.00 9.94
N LEU A 85 13.70 -8.91 10.92
CA LEU A 85 14.70 -8.95 11.99
C LEU A 85 16.03 -9.50 11.47
N THR A 86 16.00 -10.60 10.71
CA THR A 86 17.21 -11.17 10.11
C THR A 86 17.87 -10.22 9.13
N TRP A 87 17.09 -9.45 8.38
CA TRP A 87 17.63 -8.53 7.38
C TRP A 87 18.28 -7.29 8.00
N ASP A 88 17.80 -6.82 9.16
CA ASP A 88 18.50 -5.79 9.92
C ASP A 88 19.87 -6.28 10.42
N GLU A 89 19.99 -7.56 10.79
CA GLU A 89 21.28 -8.17 11.11
C GLU A 89 22.17 -8.30 9.89
N ASP A 90 21.62 -8.66 8.74
CA ASP A 90 22.36 -8.80 7.48
C ASP A 90 22.88 -7.45 6.97
N VAL A 91 22.16 -6.36 7.24
CA VAL A 91 22.66 -5.00 7.04
C VAL A 91 23.86 -4.71 7.96
N LYS A 92 23.80 -5.12 9.24
CA LYS A 92 24.95 -4.97 10.17
C LYS A 92 26.16 -5.82 9.75
N LYS A 93 25.92 -7.01 9.19
CA LYS A 93 26.95 -7.90 8.65
C LYS A 93 27.50 -7.43 7.31
N GLY A 94 26.85 -6.45 6.66
CA GLY A 94 27.26 -5.89 5.37
C GLY A 94 26.91 -6.76 4.16
N THR A 95 26.05 -7.78 4.31
CA THR A 95 25.56 -8.59 3.18
C THR A 95 24.40 -7.91 2.45
N LEU A 96 23.62 -7.10 3.20
CA LEU A 96 22.60 -6.21 2.67
C LEU A 96 22.94 -4.76 2.96
N ILE A 97 22.29 -3.86 2.23
CA ILE A 97 22.22 -2.44 2.52
C ILE A 97 20.76 -2.04 2.70
N SER A 98 20.52 -1.01 3.51
CA SER A 98 19.20 -0.43 3.72
C SER A 98 19.17 1.01 3.22
N ALA A 99 18.21 1.33 2.36
CA ALA A 99 17.86 2.69 2.00
C ALA A 99 16.59 3.10 2.76
N GLU A 100 16.68 4.19 3.52
CA GLU A 100 15.55 4.77 4.27
C GLU A 100 14.94 5.93 3.49
N PHE A 101 13.60 6.02 3.51
CA PHE A 101 12.85 7.03 2.77
C PHE A 101 12.06 7.96 3.71
N PRO A 102 11.64 9.15 3.23
CA PRO A 102 10.91 10.14 4.05
C PRO A 102 9.60 9.64 4.68
N ASP A 103 9.04 8.54 4.19
CA ASP A 103 7.84 7.88 4.72
C ASP A 103 8.16 6.83 5.79
N ASN A 104 9.41 6.78 6.25
CA ASN A 104 9.98 5.78 7.16
C ASN A 104 9.95 4.35 6.61
N SER A 105 9.67 4.16 5.31
CA SER A 105 9.85 2.87 4.68
C SER A 105 11.34 2.55 4.50
N LYS A 106 11.66 1.26 4.55
CA LYS A 106 13.02 0.77 4.34
C LYS A 106 13.05 -0.16 3.14
N LEU A 107 14.00 0.05 2.24
CA LEU A 107 14.28 -0.85 1.13
C LEU A 107 15.61 -1.55 1.36
N TYR A 108 15.58 -2.88 1.43
CA TYR A 108 16.78 -3.70 1.51
C TYR A 108 17.23 -4.12 0.12
N LEU A 109 18.52 -3.95 -0.14
CA LEU A 109 19.19 -4.32 -1.38
C LEU A 109 20.44 -5.13 -1.08
N SER A 110 20.90 -5.94 -2.01
CA SER A 110 22.16 -6.67 -1.86
C SER A 110 23.33 -5.71 -1.88
N ALA A 111 24.28 -5.90 -0.94
CA ALA A 111 25.52 -5.14 -0.92
C ALA A 111 26.42 -5.41 -2.14
N GLN A 112 26.17 -6.51 -2.87
CA GLN A 112 26.91 -6.87 -4.09
C GLN A 112 26.50 -6.03 -5.32
N MET A 113 25.40 -5.27 -5.24
CA MET A 113 24.98 -4.38 -6.31
C MET A 113 25.94 -3.20 -6.46
N THR A 114 26.12 -2.71 -7.68
CA THR A 114 26.80 -1.44 -7.95
C THR A 114 25.99 -0.27 -7.40
N LYS A 115 26.67 0.84 -7.05
CA LYS A 115 25.99 2.06 -6.56
C LYS A 115 24.97 2.61 -7.57
N ASP A 116 25.24 2.48 -8.86
CA ASP A 116 24.33 2.93 -9.91
C ASP A 116 23.02 2.13 -9.91
N ASP A 117 23.10 0.81 -9.75
CA ASP A 117 21.93 -0.04 -9.62
C ASP A 117 21.17 0.23 -8.32
N GLN A 118 21.87 0.43 -7.21
CA GLN A 118 21.25 0.77 -5.93
C GLN A 118 20.47 2.09 -6.04
N ASN A 119 21.08 3.12 -6.61
CA ASN A 119 20.45 4.43 -6.81
C ASN A 119 19.27 4.35 -7.78
N TYR A 120 19.41 3.57 -8.86
CA TYR A 120 18.33 3.36 -9.83
C TYR A 120 17.12 2.71 -9.17
N VAL A 121 17.33 1.61 -8.44
CA VAL A 121 16.26 0.87 -7.77
C VAL A 121 15.64 1.70 -6.63
N ALA A 122 16.44 2.41 -5.83
CA ALA A 122 15.93 3.30 -4.79
C ALA A 122 15.07 4.44 -5.37
N LYS A 123 15.48 5.02 -6.51
CA LYS A 123 14.69 6.04 -7.22
C LYS A 123 13.38 5.47 -7.75
N GLN A 124 13.40 4.29 -8.37
CA GLN A 124 12.20 3.60 -8.83
C GLN A 124 11.25 3.30 -7.67
N PHE A 125 11.79 2.82 -6.55
CA PHE A 125 11.03 2.58 -5.33
C PHE A 125 10.31 3.84 -4.86
N TRP A 126 11.01 4.98 -4.76
CA TRP A 126 10.40 6.24 -4.34
C TRP A 126 9.36 6.75 -5.35
N ASN A 127 9.60 6.58 -6.65
CA ASN A 127 8.65 6.99 -7.68
C ASN A 127 7.34 6.19 -7.60
N GLN A 128 7.40 4.91 -7.24
CA GLN A 128 6.23 4.05 -7.07
C GLN A 128 5.47 4.26 -5.74
N ARG A 129 5.87 5.21 -4.89
CA ARG A 129 5.25 5.42 -3.56
C ARG A 129 3.74 5.64 -3.61
N TRP A 130 3.26 6.43 -4.58
CA TRP A 130 1.84 6.75 -4.69
C TRP A 130 0.98 5.53 -5.02
N TRP A 131 1.54 4.58 -5.78
CA TRP A 131 0.85 3.32 -6.05
C TRP A 131 0.72 2.48 -4.78
N ARG A 132 1.80 2.39 -3.99
CA ARG A 132 1.79 1.67 -2.70
C ARG A 132 0.85 2.31 -1.68
N TYR A 133 0.82 3.64 -1.59
CA TYR A 133 -0.13 4.34 -0.74
C TYR A 133 -1.57 4.11 -1.20
N GLY A 134 -1.81 4.15 -2.51
CA GLY A 134 -3.10 3.86 -3.10
C GLY A 134 -3.60 2.46 -2.73
N SER A 135 -2.76 1.43 -2.90
CA SER A 135 -3.12 0.05 -2.55
C SER A 135 -3.46 -0.12 -1.06
N ASP A 136 -2.79 0.62 -0.18
CA ASP A 136 -3.05 0.58 1.26
C ASP A 136 -4.29 1.40 1.66
N ILE A 137 -4.63 2.48 0.94
CA ILE A 137 -5.75 3.38 1.25
C ILE A 137 -7.09 2.89 0.68
N ILE A 138 -7.10 2.18 -0.45
CA ILE A 138 -8.33 1.70 -1.12
C ILE A 138 -9.31 1.00 -0.16
N PRO A 139 -8.88 0.07 0.71
CA PRO A 139 -9.77 -0.56 1.68
C PRO A 139 -10.43 0.46 2.63
N PHE A 140 -9.69 1.46 3.09
CA PHE A 140 -10.22 2.52 3.96
C PHE A 140 -11.21 3.43 3.21
N ALA A 141 -10.91 3.79 1.96
CA ALA A 141 -11.81 4.59 1.13
C ALA A 141 -13.16 3.89 0.88
N ALA A 142 -13.18 2.56 0.76
CA ALA A 142 -14.43 1.81 0.67
C ALA A 142 -15.23 1.88 2.00
N TRP A 143 -14.55 1.74 3.14
CA TRP A 143 -15.15 1.83 4.48
C TRP A 143 -15.65 3.24 4.83
N THR A 144 -15.04 4.30 4.30
CA THR A 144 -15.49 5.67 4.58
C THR A 144 -16.80 6.01 3.89
N VAL A 145 -17.08 5.43 2.71
CA VAL A 145 -18.26 5.75 1.89
C VAL A 145 -19.42 4.77 2.08
N ALA A 146 -19.14 3.51 2.48
CA ALA A 146 -20.17 2.50 2.65
C ALA A 146 -21.26 2.86 3.69
N PRO A 147 -20.95 3.35 4.90
CA PRO A 147 -21.98 3.65 5.90
C PRO A 147 -22.96 4.76 5.48
N PRO A 148 -22.54 5.90 4.90
CA PRO A 148 -23.45 6.88 4.32
C PRO A 148 -24.40 6.31 3.25
N ILE A 149 -23.91 5.41 2.39
CA ILE A 149 -24.70 4.75 1.34
C ILE A 149 -25.72 3.80 1.97
N VAL A 150 -25.30 2.97 2.92
CA VAL A 150 -26.20 2.05 3.64
C VAL A 150 -27.28 2.83 4.39
N LEU A 151 -26.92 3.93 5.06
CA LEU A 151 -27.88 4.82 5.72
C LEU A 151 -28.85 5.48 4.73
N LEU A 152 -28.41 5.81 3.52
CA LEU A 152 -29.28 6.34 2.47
C LEU A 152 -30.26 5.28 1.96
N ILE A 153 -29.81 4.05 1.73
CA ILE A 153 -30.65 2.93 1.29
C ILE A 153 -31.67 2.55 2.38
N LEU A 154 -31.21 2.39 3.62
CA LEU A 154 -32.06 2.06 4.75
C LEU A 154 -33.02 3.21 5.08
N GLY A 155 -32.54 4.45 5.09
CA GLY A 155 -33.39 5.63 5.30
C GLY A 155 -34.44 5.81 4.21
N GLY A 156 -34.08 5.58 2.94
CA GLY A 156 -35.03 5.61 1.82
C GLY A 156 -36.08 4.51 1.90
N SER A 157 -35.65 3.27 2.17
CA SER A 157 -36.54 2.11 2.27
C SER A 157 -37.44 2.17 3.50
N PHE A 158 -36.91 2.61 4.63
CA PHE A 158 -37.64 2.82 5.89
C PHE A 158 -38.65 3.96 5.76
N LEU A 159 -38.30 5.07 5.09
CA LEU A 159 -39.25 6.14 4.81
C LEU A 159 -40.39 5.70 3.88
N VAL A 160 -40.11 4.89 2.86
CA VAL A 160 -41.14 4.34 1.97
C VAL A 160 -42.04 3.35 2.73
N TRP A 161 -41.46 2.52 3.59
CA TRP A 161 -42.19 1.55 4.41
C TRP A 161 -43.10 2.25 5.44
N VAL A 162 -42.57 3.23 6.18
CA VAL A 162 -43.35 4.05 7.12
C VAL A 162 -44.44 4.84 6.39
N ALA A 163 -44.14 5.48 5.26
CA ALA A 163 -45.15 6.21 4.48
C ALA A 163 -46.26 5.30 3.94
N ARG A 164 -45.96 4.06 3.56
CA ARG A 164 -46.97 3.08 3.14
C ARG A 164 -47.77 2.51 4.31
N GLY A 165 -47.16 2.38 5.49
CA GLY A 165 -47.84 1.96 6.71
C GLY A 165 -48.92 2.95 7.16
N PHE A 166 -48.69 4.25 6.97
CA PHE A 166 -49.66 5.31 7.28
C PHE A 166 -50.63 5.67 6.14
N ALA A 167 -50.42 5.16 4.92
CA ALA A 167 -51.30 5.40 3.77
C ALA A 167 -52.35 4.30 3.58
N ARG A 168 -52.50 3.40 4.58
CA ARG A 168 -53.40 2.24 4.52
C ARG A 168 -54.58 2.32 5.49
N ASP A 169 -54.80 3.48 6.10
CA ASP A 169 -56.04 3.82 6.84
C ASP A 169 -56.80 4.91 6.08
#